data_AF-A0A1H1RUW4-F1
#
_entry.id   AF-A0A1H1RUW4-F1
#
_cell.length_a   1.000
_cell.length_b   1.000
_cell.length_c   1.000
_cell.angle_alpha   90.00
_cell.angle_beta   90.00
_cell.angle_gamma   90.00
#
_symmetry.space_group_name_H-M   'P 1'
#
loop_
_entity.id
_entity.type
_entity.pdbx_description
1 polymer ?
#
loop_
_entity_poly.entity_id
_entity_poly.type
_entity_poly.pdbx_seq_one_letter_code
_entity_poly.pdbx_strand_id
1 'polypeptide(L)'
;MIIAFNILITLIAIIIMLYLLEKDLGLFLLSIMIFVQYIWMFFSLTVIESGIHVVEQGRNGYFVFSTLVLLLFFITTIISLVFFKKIFTQLFKKINITKIKYGKIKEHQITRVIIGFVLFLAFLNLFLSPIPVFSDSVTKFNFWEYAKFPFLKSIVGNVMAFVAFGSAILYRYYKKTSIFFFFLYIVYLLLIGQKFTGFFIGISGALIAFYFSSEDKIKFKLKWIFNKYLWIFIGVIFFLALYKYSIDNPFRNLKMTALEAVFYRFFGLQGHVFWGVTDQYIYQGKANTWNVLELWKGMHHLMLEFWPWRYQDFISVTTRGVSWTNAYPSILIRIFPLPLALFANFILMSFVALMQTLLTVFIKRKSLFVSLILFQLLIWTSYAYTMAYFSKLTIPVFFILAFFTYKYLVMRTKNEQQ
;
A
#
# COMPACT_ATOMS: atom_id res chain seq x y z
N MET A 1 28.87 -17.19 6.24
CA MET A 1 28.79 -16.06 7.20
C MET A 1 27.79 -15.00 6.75
N ILE A 2 27.88 -14.49 5.51
CA ILE A 2 26.99 -13.46 4.95
C ILE A 2 25.49 -13.83 4.99
N ILE A 3 25.13 -15.02 4.50
CA ILE A 3 23.73 -15.48 4.51
C ILE A 3 23.18 -15.58 5.94
N ALA A 4 23.99 -16.10 6.88
CA ALA A 4 23.60 -16.20 8.29
C ALA A 4 23.34 -14.82 8.92
N PHE A 5 24.16 -13.82 8.58
CA PHE A 5 23.95 -12.44 9.00
C PHE A 5 22.61 -11.89 8.46
N ASN A 6 22.33 -12.04 7.17
CA ASN A 6 21.09 -11.56 6.56
C ASN A 6 19.83 -12.25 7.10
N ILE A 7 19.93 -13.56 7.35
CA ILE A 7 18.87 -14.34 8.00
C ILE A 7 18.63 -13.82 9.42
N LEU A 8 19.69 -13.60 10.21
CA LEU A 8 19.57 -13.08 11.57
C LEU A 8 18.86 -11.72 11.59
N ILE A 9 19.25 -10.78 10.72
CA ILE A 9 18.61 -9.46 10.61
C ILE A 9 17.14 -9.59 10.21
N THR A 10 16.84 -10.46 9.24
CA THR A 10 15.46 -10.73 8.80
C THR A 10 14.61 -11.32 9.95
N LEU A 11 15.17 -12.24 10.73
CA LEU A 11 14.50 -12.81 11.90
C LEU A 11 14.22 -11.75 12.97
N ILE A 12 15.17 -10.86 13.25
CA ILE A 12 14.97 -9.73 14.17
C ILE A 12 13.80 -8.87 13.70
N ALA A 13 13.74 -8.52 12.42
CA ALA A 13 12.63 -7.73 11.86
C ALA A 13 11.28 -8.46 12.00
N ILE A 14 11.24 -9.78 11.74
CA ILE A 14 10.02 -10.60 11.92
C ILE A 14 9.59 -10.63 13.38
N ILE A 15 10.52 -10.80 14.33
CA ILE A 15 10.21 -10.81 15.77
C ILE A 15 9.62 -9.45 16.19
N ILE A 16 10.21 -8.33 15.76
CA ILE A 16 9.68 -6.99 16.03
C ILE A 16 8.26 -6.84 15.43
N MET A 17 8.04 -7.32 14.21
CA MET A 17 6.73 -7.30 13.56
C MET A 17 5.67 -8.10 14.34
N LEU A 18 6.02 -9.32 14.79
CA LEU A 18 5.14 -10.17 15.58
C LEU A 18 4.82 -9.55 16.94
N TYR A 19 5.82 -8.95 17.58
CA TYR A 19 5.63 -8.21 18.82
C TYR A 19 4.66 -7.04 18.64
N LEU A 20 4.82 -6.25 17.57
CA LEU A 20 3.91 -5.14 17.27
C LEU A 20 2.49 -5.62 16.97
N LEU A 21 2.34 -6.71 16.22
CA LEU A 21 1.05 -7.33 15.91
C LEU A 21 0.31 -7.78 17.18
N GLU A 22 1.04 -8.33 18.15
CA GLU A 22 0.49 -8.75 19.44
C GLU A 22 0.11 -7.56 20.33
N LYS A 23 0.97 -6.52 20.40
CA LYS A 23 0.78 -5.38 21.30
C LYS A 23 -0.20 -4.33 20.78
N ASP A 24 -0.17 -4.00 19.50
CA ASP A 24 -1.04 -2.99 18.88
C ASP A 24 -1.50 -3.46 17.48
N LEU A 25 -2.36 -4.49 17.48
CA LEU A 25 -3.02 -5.00 16.26
C LEU A 25 -3.66 -3.88 15.42
N GLY A 26 -4.21 -2.84 16.07
CA GLY A 26 -4.81 -1.70 15.37
C GLY A 26 -3.78 -0.91 14.55
N LEU A 27 -2.62 -0.59 15.13
CA LEU A 27 -1.53 0.05 14.39
C LEU A 27 -1.01 -0.84 13.26
N PHE A 28 -0.86 -2.14 13.54
CA PHE A 28 -0.44 -3.11 12.53
C PHE A 28 -1.39 -3.12 11.33
N LEU A 29 -2.70 -3.25 11.57
CA LEU A 29 -3.70 -3.29 10.49
C LEU A 29 -3.71 -2.00 9.67
N LEU A 30 -3.62 -0.84 10.33
CA LEU A 30 -3.53 0.47 9.67
C LEU A 30 -2.24 0.67 8.86
N SER A 31 -1.19 -0.09 9.17
CA SER A 31 0.13 0.00 8.53
C SER A 31 0.46 -1.23 7.68
N ILE A 32 -0.50 -2.14 7.48
CA ILE A 32 -0.26 -3.47 6.90
C ILE A 32 0.38 -3.39 5.51
N MET A 33 0.00 -2.40 4.70
CA MET A 33 0.58 -2.18 3.38
C MET A 33 2.07 -1.83 3.44
N ILE A 34 2.50 -1.06 4.45
CA ILE A 34 3.91 -0.68 4.63
C ILE A 34 4.69 -1.87 5.18
N PHE A 35 4.15 -2.54 6.19
CA PHE A 35 4.83 -3.65 6.85
C PHE A 35 5.01 -4.89 5.96
N VAL A 36 4.02 -5.24 5.14
CA VAL A 36 4.17 -6.34 4.17
C VAL A 36 5.30 -6.04 3.17
N GLN A 37 5.46 -4.79 2.74
CA GLN A 37 6.56 -4.43 1.85
C GLN A 37 7.92 -4.56 2.53
N TYR A 38 8.08 -4.10 3.78
CA TYR A 38 9.32 -4.32 4.53
C TYR A 38 9.66 -5.81 4.65
N ILE A 39 8.68 -6.65 5.00
CA ILE A 39 8.89 -8.11 5.09
C ILE A 39 9.37 -8.69 3.75
N TRP A 40 8.72 -8.33 2.64
CA TRP A 40 9.14 -8.76 1.31
C TRP A 40 10.53 -8.25 0.94
N MET A 41 10.86 -7.01 1.29
CA MET A 41 12.20 -6.46 1.08
C MET A 41 13.26 -7.23 1.89
N PHE A 42 13.04 -7.55 3.16
CA PHE A 42 14.00 -8.32 3.96
C PHE A 42 14.29 -9.69 3.35
N PHE A 43 13.24 -10.43 2.99
CA PHE A 43 13.41 -11.72 2.32
C PHE A 43 14.12 -11.56 0.97
N SER A 44 13.78 -10.51 0.22
CA SER A 44 14.39 -10.26 -1.08
C SER A 44 15.88 -9.91 -0.96
N LEU A 45 16.25 -9.03 -0.03
CA LEU A 45 17.64 -8.64 0.21
C LEU A 45 18.50 -9.81 0.68
N THR A 46 17.93 -10.74 1.47
CA THR A 46 18.64 -11.96 1.87
C THR A 46 19.13 -12.77 0.67
N VAL A 47 18.33 -12.81 -0.40
CA VAL A 47 18.67 -13.52 -1.64
C VAL A 47 19.53 -12.65 -2.57
N ILE A 48 19.22 -11.35 -2.72
CA ILE A 48 20.00 -10.45 -3.58
C ILE A 48 21.46 -10.38 -3.13
N GLU A 49 21.70 -10.21 -1.84
CA GLU A 49 23.05 -10.13 -1.30
C GLU A 49 23.81 -11.47 -1.33
N SER A 50 23.15 -12.58 -1.69
CA SER A 50 23.81 -13.87 -1.92
C SER A 50 24.31 -14.08 -3.35
N GLY A 51 24.15 -13.10 -4.25
CA GLY A 51 24.78 -13.14 -5.59
C GLY A 51 23.84 -13.27 -6.78
N ILE A 52 22.52 -13.24 -6.59
CA ILE A 52 21.60 -13.46 -7.72
C ILE A 52 21.64 -12.32 -8.74
N HIS A 53 21.37 -12.65 -10.01
CA HIS A 53 21.27 -11.64 -11.06
C HIS A 53 19.97 -10.83 -10.94
N VAL A 54 20.07 -9.50 -10.83
CA VAL A 54 18.94 -8.58 -10.80
C VAL A 54 18.67 -8.06 -12.20
N VAL A 55 17.71 -8.65 -12.90
CA VAL A 55 17.42 -8.35 -14.32
C VAL A 55 16.96 -6.90 -14.53
N GLU A 56 16.24 -6.34 -13.55
CA GLU A 56 15.76 -4.96 -13.62
C GLU A 56 16.92 -3.95 -13.53
N GLN A 57 18.08 -4.32 -12.98
CA GLN A 57 19.29 -3.49 -12.93
C GLN A 57 20.43 -3.99 -13.83
N GLY A 58 20.26 -5.13 -14.51
CA GLY A 58 21.25 -5.71 -15.41
C GLY A 58 22.57 -6.12 -14.73
N ARG A 59 22.57 -6.36 -13.41
CA ARG A 59 23.78 -6.68 -12.64
C ARG A 59 23.56 -7.71 -11.55
N ASN A 60 24.64 -8.36 -11.13
CA ASN A 60 24.61 -9.34 -10.05
C ASN A 60 24.59 -8.65 -8.69
N GLY A 61 23.77 -9.19 -7.79
CA GLY A 61 23.78 -8.82 -6.38
C GLY A 61 25.09 -9.18 -5.71
N TYR A 62 25.42 -8.49 -4.63
CA TYR A 62 26.49 -8.84 -3.71
C TYR A 62 26.22 -8.16 -2.37
N PHE A 63 27.00 -8.56 -1.36
CA PHE A 63 26.81 -8.09 0.00
C PHE A 63 27.23 -6.62 0.17
N VAL A 64 26.31 -5.77 0.61
CA VAL A 64 26.53 -4.34 0.86
C VAL A 64 25.87 -3.85 2.15
N PHE A 65 25.52 -4.76 3.05
CA PHE A 65 24.81 -4.49 4.31
C PHE A 65 23.40 -3.88 4.13
N SER A 66 22.75 -4.11 2.98
CA SER A 66 21.40 -3.61 2.70
C SER A 66 20.37 -4.08 3.71
N THR A 67 20.46 -5.33 4.18
CA THR A 67 19.54 -5.85 5.21
C THR A 67 19.63 -5.06 6.51
N LEU A 68 20.83 -4.68 6.95
CA LEU A 68 21.06 -3.88 8.15
C LEU A 68 20.54 -2.44 7.97
N VAL A 69 20.84 -1.80 6.84
CA VAL A 69 20.33 -0.44 6.57
C VAL A 69 18.80 -0.45 6.53
N LEU A 70 18.18 -1.48 5.92
CA LEU A 70 16.74 -1.63 5.91
C LEU A 70 16.17 -1.82 7.32
N LEU A 71 16.85 -2.55 8.20
CA LEU A 71 16.48 -2.69 9.61
C LEU A 71 16.41 -1.33 10.32
N LEU A 72 17.35 -0.42 10.06
CA LEU A 72 17.32 0.94 10.61
C LEU A 72 16.08 1.71 10.12
N PHE A 73 15.79 1.69 8.82
CA PHE A 73 14.57 2.30 8.27
C PHE A 73 13.30 1.71 8.86
N PHE A 74 13.27 0.39 9.05
CA PHE A 74 12.14 -0.31 9.64
C PHE A 74 11.91 0.08 11.11
N ILE A 75 12.98 0.12 11.92
CA ILE A 75 12.91 0.57 13.32
C ILE A 75 12.45 2.03 13.41
N THR A 76 13.06 2.94 12.62
CA THR A 76 12.66 4.35 12.62
C THR A 76 11.20 4.55 12.21
N THR A 77 10.73 3.74 11.25
CA THR A 77 9.32 3.73 10.83
C THR A 77 8.39 3.36 11.98
N ILE A 78 8.69 2.28 12.72
CA ILE A 78 7.88 1.86 13.86
C ILE A 78 7.88 2.92 14.95
N ILE A 79 9.06 3.44 15.31
CA ILE A 79 9.19 4.46 16.36
C ILE A 79 8.38 5.71 15.99
N SER A 80 8.50 6.19 14.74
CA SER A 80 7.73 7.31 14.23
C SER A 80 6.22 7.06 14.32
N LEU A 81 5.73 5.92 13.81
CA LEU A 81 4.31 5.60 13.83
C LEU A 81 3.75 5.54 15.24
N VAL A 82 4.45 4.91 16.19
CA VAL A 82 4.02 4.83 17.60
C VAL A 82 4.03 6.21 18.24
N PHE A 83 5.12 6.97 18.07
CA PHE A 83 5.29 8.29 18.67
C PHE A 83 4.23 9.29 18.19
N PHE A 84 4.09 9.46 16.87
CA PHE A 84 3.14 10.42 16.30
C PHE A 84 1.69 9.98 16.48
N LYS A 85 1.37 8.68 16.45
CA LYS A 85 0.02 8.19 16.80
C LYS A 85 -0.37 8.61 18.21
N LYS A 86 0.55 8.54 19.19
CA LYS A 86 0.29 8.99 20.57
C LYS A 86 -0.02 10.49 20.61
N ILE A 87 0.80 11.31 19.93
CA ILE A 87 0.60 12.76 19.84
C ILE A 87 -0.76 13.09 19.21
N PHE A 88 -1.05 12.55 18.02
CA PHE A 88 -2.28 12.85 17.31
C PHE A 88 -3.53 12.31 18.02
N THR A 89 -3.43 11.17 18.72
CA THR A 89 -4.55 10.65 19.51
C THR A 89 -4.92 11.63 20.64
N GLN A 90 -3.93 12.24 21.29
CA GLN A 90 -4.16 13.27 22.29
C GLN A 90 -4.75 14.54 21.65
N LEU A 91 -4.17 14.99 20.54
CA LEU A 91 -4.63 16.16 19.79
C LEU A 91 -6.11 16.04 19.36
N PHE A 92 -6.50 14.88 18.85
CA PHE A 92 -7.86 14.65 18.33
C PHE A 92 -8.84 14.12 19.36
N LYS A 93 -8.45 14.00 20.65
CA LYS A 93 -9.35 13.53 21.71
C LYS A 93 -10.63 14.36 21.81
N LYS A 94 -10.56 15.67 21.56
CA LYS A 94 -11.68 16.62 21.65
C LYS A 94 -12.27 17.04 20.30
N ILE A 95 -11.86 16.45 19.18
CA ILE A 95 -12.32 16.93 17.87
C ILE A 95 -13.83 16.71 17.68
N ASN A 96 -14.61 17.72 17.29
CA ASN A 96 -16.03 17.53 16.99
C ASN A 96 -16.19 16.92 15.59
N ILE A 97 -16.84 15.75 15.51
CA ILE A 97 -17.01 15.05 14.24
C ILE A 97 -18.22 15.55 13.47
N THR A 98 -18.00 15.82 12.20
CA THR A 98 -19.04 16.13 11.24
C THR A 98 -19.73 14.83 10.80
N LYS A 99 -20.97 14.61 11.20
CA LYS A 99 -21.82 13.53 10.67
C LYS A 99 -22.70 14.10 9.57
N ILE A 100 -22.70 13.47 8.41
CA ILE A 100 -23.54 13.91 7.30
C ILE A 100 -24.94 13.34 7.50
N LYS A 101 -25.93 14.23 7.54
CA LYS A 101 -27.36 13.90 7.55
C LYS A 101 -28.06 14.76 6.51
N TYR A 102 -28.93 14.15 5.72
CA TYR A 102 -29.76 14.85 4.76
C TYR A 102 -31.24 14.58 5.11
N GLY A 103 -31.90 15.57 5.72
CA GLY A 103 -33.24 15.40 6.27
C GLY A 103 -33.34 14.20 7.24
N LYS A 104 -34.22 13.24 6.92
CA LYS A 104 -34.44 12.02 7.71
C LYS A 104 -33.46 10.88 7.38
N ILE A 105 -32.63 11.01 6.34
CA ILE A 105 -31.74 9.94 5.87
C ILE A 105 -30.50 9.87 6.76
N LYS A 106 -30.26 8.67 7.33
CA LYS A 106 -29.11 8.41 8.19
C LYS A 106 -27.85 8.14 7.37
N GLU A 107 -26.68 8.44 7.93
CA GLU A 107 -25.38 8.32 7.24
C GLU A 107 -25.10 6.90 6.70
N HIS A 108 -25.54 5.85 7.39
CA HIS A 108 -25.39 4.46 6.90
C HIS A 108 -26.26 4.15 5.67
N GLN A 109 -27.40 4.82 5.49
CA GLN A 109 -28.22 4.69 4.29
C GLN A 109 -27.55 5.40 3.11
N ILE A 110 -27.04 6.62 3.33
CA ILE A 110 -26.27 7.37 2.33
C ILE A 110 -25.06 6.55 1.87
N THR A 111 -24.29 6.03 2.82
CA THR A 111 -23.11 5.19 2.56
C THR A 111 -23.46 3.96 1.73
N ARG A 112 -24.58 3.28 2.04
CA ARG A 112 -25.08 2.13 1.27
C ARG A 112 -25.41 2.49 -0.17
N VAL A 113 -26.10 3.61 -0.39
CA VAL A 113 -26.47 4.08 -1.74
C VAL A 113 -25.23 4.41 -2.55
N ILE A 114 -24.26 5.10 -1.96
CA ILE A 114 -23.02 5.48 -2.65
C ILE A 114 -22.21 4.26 -3.06
N ILE A 115 -22.04 3.27 -2.17
CA ILE A 115 -21.31 2.03 -2.52
C ILE A 115 -22.05 1.25 -3.61
N GLY A 116 -23.38 1.12 -3.49
CA GLY A 116 -24.19 0.46 -4.51
C GLY A 116 -24.11 1.16 -5.87
N PHE A 117 -24.14 2.49 -5.88
CA PHE A 117 -24.01 3.31 -7.08
C PHE A 117 -22.64 3.16 -7.73
N VAL A 118 -21.55 3.19 -6.95
CA VAL A 118 -20.19 2.97 -7.48
C VAL A 118 -20.07 1.57 -8.09
N LEU A 119 -20.55 0.54 -7.41
CA LEU A 119 -20.55 -0.83 -7.95
C LEU A 119 -21.38 -0.92 -9.24
N PHE A 120 -22.57 -0.32 -9.26
CA PHE A 120 -23.42 -0.26 -10.45
C PHE A 120 -22.68 0.39 -11.64
N LEU A 121 -22.08 1.57 -11.44
CA LEU A 121 -21.31 2.24 -12.49
C LEU A 121 -20.10 1.42 -12.96
N ALA A 122 -19.41 0.76 -12.02
CA ALA A 122 -18.26 -0.08 -12.34
C ALA A 122 -18.65 -1.28 -13.21
N PHE A 123 -19.72 -1.99 -12.85
CA PHE A 123 -20.23 -3.11 -13.62
C PHE A 123 -20.86 -2.68 -14.95
N LEU A 124 -21.60 -1.56 -14.97
CA LEU A 124 -22.15 -1.00 -16.20
C LEU A 124 -21.03 -0.71 -17.20
N ASN A 125 -19.96 -0.04 -16.77
CA ASN A 125 -18.81 0.23 -17.63
C ASN A 125 -18.10 -1.05 -18.07
N LEU A 126 -17.90 -2.00 -17.15
CA LEU A 126 -17.23 -3.27 -17.45
C LEU A 126 -18.00 -4.12 -18.48
N PHE A 127 -19.32 -4.25 -18.33
CA PHE A 127 -20.14 -5.06 -19.25
C PHE A 127 -20.39 -4.40 -20.60
N LEU A 128 -20.26 -3.07 -20.70
CA LEU A 128 -20.34 -2.33 -21.96
C LEU A 128 -18.97 -2.14 -22.63
N SER A 129 -17.90 -2.65 -22.03
CA SER A 129 -16.52 -2.57 -22.52
C SER A 129 -15.94 -3.96 -22.77
N PRO A 130 -14.84 -4.09 -23.51
CA PRO A 130 -14.11 -5.35 -23.59
C PRO A 130 -13.60 -5.77 -22.20
N ILE A 131 -14.04 -6.94 -21.72
CA ILE A 131 -13.66 -7.46 -20.40
C ILE A 131 -12.23 -8.02 -20.48
N PRO A 132 -11.27 -7.52 -19.68
CA PRO A 132 -9.86 -7.90 -19.81
C PRO A 132 -9.58 -9.41 -19.69
N VAL A 133 -10.33 -10.13 -18.85
CA VAL A 133 -10.13 -11.59 -18.72
C VAL A 133 -10.56 -12.38 -19.96
N PHE A 134 -11.42 -11.80 -20.80
CA PHE A 134 -11.92 -12.42 -22.03
C PHE A 134 -11.36 -11.76 -23.30
N SER A 135 -10.34 -10.90 -23.16
CA SER A 135 -9.77 -10.14 -24.27
C SER A 135 -8.27 -10.36 -24.38
N ASP A 136 -7.78 -10.62 -25.58
CA ASP A 136 -6.35 -10.77 -25.85
C ASP A 136 -5.63 -9.41 -25.98
N SER A 137 -6.36 -8.34 -26.31
CA SER A 137 -5.80 -6.99 -26.54
C SER A 137 -5.99 -6.04 -25.36
N VAL A 138 -7.04 -6.24 -24.55
CA VAL A 138 -7.36 -5.38 -23.41
C VAL A 138 -6.89 -6.03 -22.12
N THR A 139 -6.00 -5.33 -21.43
CA THR A 139 -5.43 -5.72 -20.13
C THR A 139 -5.92 -4.77 -19.05
N LYS A 140 -5.65 -5.11 -17.79
CA LYS A 140 -5.92 -4.20 -16.65
C LYS A 140 -5.21 -2.84 -16.72
N PHE A 141 -4.12 -2.73 -17.50
CA PHE A 141 -3.32 -1.50 -17.58
C PHE A 141 -3.94 -0.49 -18.54
N ASN A 142 -4.42 -0.97 -19.69
CA ASN A 142 -5.04 -0.17 -20.74
C ASN A 142 -6.58 -0.23 -20.73
N PHE A 143 -7.22 -1.00 -19.84
CA PHE A 143 -8.69 -1.12 -19.76
C PHE A 143 -9.42 0.22 -19.89
N TRP A 144 -8.97 1.24 -19.15
CA TRP A 144 -9.62 2.55 -19.17
C TRP A 144 -9.46 3.34 -20.47
N GLU A 145 -8.49 3.00 -21.31
CA GLU A 145 -8.33 3.60 -22.65
C GLU A 145 -9.34 3.00 -23.64
N TYR A 146 -9.72 1.73 -23.42
CA TYR A 146 -10.68 0.99 -24.25
C TYR A 146 -12.08 0.91 -23.63
N ALA A 147 -12.28 1.52 -22.46
CA ALA A 147 -13.56 1.50 -21.76
C ALA A 147 -14.59 2.39 -22.44
N LYS A 148 -15.87 1.99 -22.44
CA LYS A 148 -16.99 2.77 -22.98
C LYS A 148 -17.14 4.12 -22.28
N PHE A 149 -16.92 4.15 -20.96
CA PHE A 149 -16.99 5.35 -20.14
C PHE A 149 -15.65 5.59 -19.42
N PRO A 150 -14.62 6.08 -20.15
CA PRO A 150 -13.26 6.23 -19.61
C PRO A 150 -13.21 7.27 -18.47
N PHE A 151 -14.11 8.25 -18.47
CA PHE A 151 -14.20 9.27 -17.42
C PHE A 151 -14.53 8.69 -16.02
N LEU A 152 -15.15 7.51 -15.96
CA LEU A 152 -15.46 6.84 -14.68
C LEU A 152 -14.20 6.39 -13.94
N LYS A 153 -13.02 6.38 -14.58
CA LYS A 153 -11.74 6.07 -13.95
C LYS A 153 -11.46 6.92 -12.71
N SER A 154 -11.89 8.18 -12.72
CA SER A 154 -11.68 9.11 -11.60
C SER A 154 -12.54 8.77 -10.36
N ILE A 155 -13.70 8.15 -10.57
CA ILE A 155 -14.68 7.84 -9.52
C ILE A 155 -14.48 6.41 -9.00
N VAL A 156 -14.40 5.44 -9.91
CA VAL A 156 -14.27 4.01 -9.64
C VAL A 156 -12.81 3.70 -9.30
N GLY A 157 -11.87 4.19 -10.12
CA GLY A 157 -10.47 3.81 -10.03
C GLY A 157 -10.22 2.33 -10.36
N ASN A 158 -8.97 1.90 -10.23
CA ASN A 158 -8.57 0.56 -10.67
C ASN A 158 -8.94 -0.57 -9.68
N VAL A 159 -8.97 -0.27 -8.39
CA VAL A 159 -9.11 -1.28 -7.32
C VAL A 159 -10.34 -1.03 -6.44
N MET A 160 -10.89 0.19 -6.37
CA MET A 160 -12.06 0.51 -5.51
C MET A 160 -11.93 0.03 -4.05
N ALA A 161 -10.74 0.07 -3.44
CA ALA A 161 -10.53 -0.50 -2.10
C ALA A 161 -11.52 0.01 -1.03
N PHE A 162 -11.98 1.25 -1.16
CA PHE A 162 -13.00 1.85 -0.29
C PHE A 162 -14.35 1.11 -0.32
N VAL A 163 -14.69 0.41 -1.41
CA VAL A 163 -15.91 -0.42 -1.51
C VAL A 163 -15.82 -1.62 -0.57
N ALA A 164 -14.68 -2.31 -0.52
CA ALA A 164 -14.47 -3.42 0.41
C ALA A 164 -14.51 -2.95 1.87
N PHE A 165 -13.81 -1.85 2.18
CA PHE A 165 -13.85 -1.22 3.50
C PHE A 165 -15.27 -0.75 3.90
N GLY A 166 -15.98 -0.09 2.98
CA GLY A 166 -17.34 0.39 3.21
C GLY A 166 -18.35 -0.73 3.38
N SER A 167 -18.22 -1.80 2.60
CA SER A 167 -19.04 -3.01 2.77
C SER A 167 -18.84 -3.61 4.16
N ALA A 168 -17.59 -3.73 4.62
CA ALA A 168 -17.29 -4.22 5.97
C ALA A 168 -17.84 -3.31 7.08
N ILE A 169 -17.75 -1.98 6.93
CA ILE A 169 -18.36 -1.03 7.88
C ILE A 169 -19.89 -1.16 7.92
N LEU A 170 -20.53 -1.34 6.76
CA LEU A 170 -21.98 -1.48 6.66
C LEU A 170 -22.50 -2.81 7.19
N TYR A 171 -21.64 -3.80 7.39
CA TYR A 171 -22.02 -5.15 7.84
C TYR A 171 -22.87 -5.12 9.11
N ARG A 172 -22.54 -4.22 10.05
CA ARG A 172 -23.29 -4.03 11.31
C ARG A 172 -24.74 -3.55 11.09
N TYR A 173 -25.01 -2.84 9.99
CA TYR A 173 -26.32 -2.26 9.69
C TYR A 173 -27.10 -3.10 8.68
N TYR A 174 -26.42 -3.66 7.68
CA TYR A 174 -27.03 -4.37 6.55
C TYR A 174 -26.21 -5.62 6.17
N LYS A 175 -26.26 -6.67 7.01
CA LYS A 175 -25.47 -7.90 6.83
C LYS A 175 -25.55 -8.48 5.41
N LYS A 176 -26.76 -8.76 4.91
CA LYS A 176 -26.98 -9.38 3.59
C LYS A 176 -26.44 -8.50 2.46
N THR A 177 -26.79 -7.21 2.46
CA THR A 177 -26.31 -6.25 1.44
C THR A 177 -24.80 -6.09 1.46
N SER A 178 -24.19 -6.10 2.64
CA SER A 178 -22.73 -5.94 2.79
C SER A 178 -21.96 -7.15 2.28
N ILE A 179 -22.45 -8.37 2.55
CA ILE A 179 -21.88 -9.60 1.98
C ILE A 179 -22.02 -9.57 0.45
N PHE A 180 -23.19 -9.17 -0.06
CA PHE A 180 -23.43 -9.06 -1.50
C PHE A 180 -22.49 -8.03 -2.17
N PHE A 181 -22.32 -6.83 -1.59
CA PHE A 181 -21.37 -5.83 -2.11
C PHE A 181 -19.92 -6.31 -2.07
N PHE A 182 -19.52 -7.02 -1.02
CA PHE A 182 -18.18 -7.60 -0.95
C PHE A 182 -17.97 -8.68 -2.02
N PHE A 183 -18.98 -9.53 -2.25
CA PHE A 183 -18.95 -10.52 -3.34
C PHE A 183 -18.83 -9.85 -4.72
N LEU A 184 -19.66 -8.83 -4.99
CA LEU A 184 -19.58 -8.04 -6.21
C LEU A 184 -18.20 -7.39 -6.41
N TYR A 185 -17.59 -6.87 -5.35
CA TYR A 185 -16.23 -6.34 -5.39
C TYR A 185 -15.21 -7.39 -5.84
N ILE A 186 -15.27 -8.61 -5.28
CA ILE A 186 -14.37 -9.71 -5.66
C ILE A 186 -14.57 -10.10 -7.13
N VAL A 187 -15.81 -10.25 -7.57
CA VAL A 187 -16.14 -10.56 -8.97
C VAL A 187 -15.62 -9.48 -9.92
N TYR A 188 -15.79 -8.20 -9.58
CA TYR A 188 -15.28 -7.10 -10.38
C TYR A 188 -13.75 -7.16 -10.54
N LEU A 189 -13.02 -7.37 -9.43
CA LEU A 189 -11.55 -7.48 -9.48
C LEU A 189 -11.10 -8.65 -10.33
N LEU A 190 -11.81 -9.79 -10.27
CA LEU A 190 -11.53 -10.95 -11.11
C LEU A 190 -11.72 -10.60 -12.59
N LEU A 191 -12.86 -10.03 -12.97
CA LEU A 191 -13.18 -9.71 -14.37
C LEU A 191 -12.26 -8.65 -14.99
N ILE A 192 -11.79 -7.66 -14.21
CA ILE A 192 -10.77 -6.70 -14.64
C ILE A 192 -9.38 -7.36 -14.77
N GLY A 193 -9.17 -8.55 -14.21
CA GLY A 193 -7.87 -9.22 -14.19
C GLY A 193 -6.90 -8.58 -13.20
N GLN A 194 -7.38 -8.10 -12.04
CA GLN A 194 -6.50 -7.53 -11.03
C GLN A 194 -5.56 -8.58 -10.42
N LYS A 195 -4.34 -8.13 -10.07
CA LYS A 195 -3.36 -8.97 -9.37
C LYS A 195 -3.73 -9.10 -7.89
N PHE A 196 -3.10 -10.05 -7.19
CA PHE A 196 -3.26 -10.27 -5.75
C PHE A 196 -3.20 -8.97 -4.92
N THR A 197 -2.38 -8.00 -5.31
CA THR A 197 -2.30 -6.68 -4.66
C THR A 197 -3.67 -5.99 -4.54
N GLY A 198 -4.54 -6.07 -5.56
CA GLY A 198 -5.88 -5.46 -5.50
C GLY A 198 -6.77 -6.14 -4.46
N PHE A 199 -6.73 -7.48 -4.41
CA PHE A 199 -7.42 -8.26 -3.39
C PHE A 199 -6.87 -7.98 -2.00
N PHE A 200 -5.54 -7.96 -1.85
CA PHE A 200 -4.85 -7.69 -0.59
C PHE A 200 -5.23 -6.32 0.00
N ILE A 201 -5.29 -5.27 -0.83
CA ILE A 201 -5.71 -3.94 -0.37
C ILE A 201 -7.19 -3.96 0.07
N GLY A 202 -8.07 -4.63 -0.69
CA GLY A 202 -9.48 -4.76 -0.33
C GLY A 202 -9.71 -5.53 0.98
N ILE A 203 -9.04 -6.67 1.14
CA ILE A 203 -9.07 -7.49 2.37
C ILE A 203 -8.52 -6.70 3.55
N SER A 204 -7.39 -6.00 3.38
CA SER A 204 -6.83 -5.12 4.40
C SER A 204 -7.82 -4.05 4.84
N GLY A 205 -8.52 -3.43 3.89
CA GLY A 205 -9.61 -2.48 4.16
C GLY A 205 -10.73 -3.11 4.97
N ALA A 206 -11.23 -4.29 4.56
CA ALA A 206 -12.26 -5.00 5.29
C ALA A 206 -11.83 -5.35 6.73
N LEU A 207 -10.58 -5.79 6.93
CA LEU A 207 -10.04 -6.10 8.26
C LEU A 207 -9.94 -4.86 9.16
N ILE A 208 -9.48 -3.72 8.62
CA ILE A 208 -9.45 -2.45 9.36
C ILE A 208 -10.88 -2.06 9.78
N ALA A 209 -11.83 -2.11 8.84
CA ALA A 209 -13.23 -1.80 9.11
C ALA A 209 -13.82 -2.69 10.21
N PHE A 210 -13.64 -4.02 10.12
CA PHE A 210 -14.14 -4.95 11.13
C PHE A 210 -13.48 -4.72 12.50
N TYR A 211 -12.17 -4.53 12.54
CA TYR A 211 -11.44 -4.32 13.79
C TYR A 211 -11.91 -3.06 14.54
N PHE A 212 -12.06 -1.94 13.85
CA PHE A 212 -12.42 -0.66 14.49
C PHE A 212 -13.93 -0.45 14.68
N SER A 213 -14.77 -1.22 13.99
CA SER A 213 -16.23 -1.17 14.16
C SER A 213 -16.79 -2.22 15.12
N SER A 214 -16.01 -3.28 15.42
CA SER A 214 -16.32 -4.31 16.40
C SER A 214 -16.46 -3.71 17.81
N GLU A 215 -17.43 -4.21 18.55
CA GLU A 215 -17.60 -3.87 19.98
C GLU A 215 -16.61 -4.66 20.84
N ASP A 216 -16.31 -5.88 20.42
CA ASP A 216 -15.33 -6.74 21.07
C ASP A 216 -13.91 -6.35 20.69
N LYS A 217 -13.04 -6.28 21.70
CA LYS A 217 -11.61 -6.08 21.52
C LYS A 217 -10.98 -7.36 20.99
N ILE A 218 -10.81 -7.44 19.67
CA ILE A 218 -10.06 -8.53 19.03
C ILE A 218 -8.59 -8.44 19.46
N LYS A 219 -8.11 -9.46 20.18
CA LYS A 219 -6.69 -9.63 20.49
C LYS A 219 -6.09 -10.65 19.54
N PHE A 220 -5.00 -10.29 18.88
CA PHE A 220 -4.24 -11.23 18.07
C PHE A 220 -3.69 -12.36 18.94
N LYS A 221 -3.62 -13.57 18.39
CA LYS A 221 -2.97 -14.73 19.01
C LYS A 221 -2.00 -15.33 18.02
N LEU A 222 -0.74 -15.54 18.43
CA LEU A 222 0.32 -16.05 17.54
C LEU A 222 -0.07 -17.35 16.81
N LYS A 223 -0.84 -18.22 17.48
CA LYS A 223 -1.37 -19.46 16.89
C LYS A 223 -2.21 -19.26 15.62
N TRP A 224 -2.72 -18.06 15.36
CA TRP A 224 -3.48 -17.76 14.14
C TRP A 224 -2.60 -17.75 12.89
N ILE A 225 -1.29 -17.45 13.01
CA ILE A 225 -0.34 -17.57 11.88
C ILE A 225 -0.14 -19.05 11.51
N PHE A 226 -0.22 -19.93 12.49
CA PHE A 226 -0.12 -21.38 12.27
C PHE A 226 -1.47 -22.04 11.96
N ASN A 227 -2.48 -21.25 11.62
CA ASN A 227 -3.80 -21.79 11.28
C ASN A 227 -3.74 -22.54 9.94
N LYS A 228 -4.21 -23.79 9.92
CA LYS A 228 -4.26 -24.62 8.70
C LYS A 228 -4.96 -23.92 7.52
N TYR A 229 -5.98 -23.12 7.76
CA TYR A 229 -6.69 -22.40 6.69
C TYR A 229 -5.83 -21.32 6.04
N LEU A 230 -4.95 -20.65 6.81
CA LEU A 230 -4.00 -19.68 6.28
C LEU A 230 -2.96 -20.37 5.41
N TRP A 231 -2.44 -21.52 5.87
CA TRP A 231 -1.48 -22.32 5.09
C TRP A 231 -2.07 -22.89 3.81
N ILE A 232 -3.31 -23.39 3.85
CA ILE A 232 -4.05 -23.82 2.66
C ILE A 232 -4.20 -22.65 1.68
N PHE A 233 -4.59 -21.47 2.16
CA PHE A 233 -4.73 -20.28 1.32
C PHE A 233 -3.40 -19.86 0.68
N ILE A 234 -2.30 -19.82 1.44
CA ILE A 234 -0.95 -19.54 0.93
C ILE A 234 -0.54 -20.57 -0.12
N GLY A 235 -0.78 -21.86 0.16
CA GLY A 235 -0.51 -22.96 -0.76
C GLY A 235 -1.28 -22.80 -2.08
N VAL A 236 -2.58 -22.53 -2.02
CA VAL A 236 -3.41 -22.31 -3.22
C VAL A 236 -2.88 -21.14 -4.06
N ILE A 237 -2.53 -20.01 -3.42
CA ILE A 237 -1.95 -18.87 -4.15
C ILE A 237 -0.62 -19.24 -4.81
N PHE A 238 0.24 -19.95 -4.09
CA PHE A 238 1.52 -20.40 -4.63
C PHE A 238 1.34 -21.33 -5.83
N PHE A 239 0.46 -22.32 -5.74
CA PHE A 239 0.16 -23.24 -6.84
C PHE A 239 -0.47 -22.53 -8.04
N LEU A 240 -1.35 -21.54 -7.82
CA LEU A 240 -1.90 -20.72 -8.90
C LEU A 240 -0.81 -19.91 -9.61
N ALA A 241 0.13 -19.32 -8.86
CA ALA A 241 1.27 -18.60 -9.44
C ALA A 241 2.18 -19.54 -10.23
N LEU A 242 2.48 -20.72 -9.68
CA LEU A 242 3.30 -21.75 -10.32
C LEU A 242 2.65 -22.23 -11.62
N TYR A 243 1.35 -22.52 -11.60
CA TYR A 243 0.58 -22.93 -12.79
C TYR A 243 0.58 -21.85 -13.88
N LYS A 244 0.42 -20.57 -13.51
CA LYS A 244 0.52 -19.48 -14.48
C LYS A 244 1.91 -19.42 -15.11
N TYR A 245 2.96 -19.60 -14.31
CA TYR A 245 4.35 -19.51 -14.78
C TYR A 245 4.79 -20.77 -15.55
N SER A 246 4.11 -21.92 -15.36
CA SER A 246 4.33 -23.08 -16.23
C SER A 246 3.73 -22.90 -17.63
N ILE A 247 2.68 -22.09 -17.77
CA ILE A 247 2.10 -21.76 -19.07
C ILE A 247 2.88 -20.63 -19.74
N ASP A 248 3.13 -19.54 -19.01
CA ASP A 248 3.73 -18.32 -19.54
C ASP A 248 4.74 -17.76 -18.53
N ASN A 249 6.00 -18.14 -18.72
CA ASN A 249 7.10 -17.74 -17.85
C ASN A 249 7.70 -16.39 -18.29
N PRO A 250 7.52 -15.31 -17.51
CA PRO A 250 8.04 -13.99 -17.86
C PRO A 250 9.58 -13.89 -17.83
N PHE A 251 10.27 -14.89 -17.23
CA PHE A 251 11.73 -14.94 -17.10
C PHE A 251 12.35 -16.02 -17.98
N ARG A 252 11.66 -16.46 -19.05
CA ARG A 252 12.19 -17.45 -20.00
C ARG A 252 13.54 -17.06 -20.59
N ASN A 253 13.78 -15.76 -20.80
CA ASN A 253 15.05 -15.21 -21.29
C ASN A 253 16.22 -15.49 -20.34
N LEU A 254 15.95 -15.66 -19.04
CA LEU A 254 16.93 -16.03 -18.02
C LEU A 254 17.08 -17.56 -17.87
N LYS A 255 16.43 -18.35 -18.74
CA LYS A 255 16.42 -19.83 -18.71
C LYS A 255 15.95 -20.43 -17.38
N MET A 256 15.15 -19.69 -16.60
CA MET A 256 14.60 -20.16 -15.34
C MET A 256 13.43 -21.12 -15.57
N THR A 257 13.34 -22.16 -14.74
CA THR A 257 12.14 -22.99 -14.60
C THR A 257 10.97 -22.18 -14.03
N ALA A 258 9.74 -22.67 -14.16
CA ALA A 258 8.56 -21.99 -13.60
C ALA A 258 8.67 -21.79 -12.07
N LEU A 259 9.24 -22.77 -11.36
CA LEU A 259 9.47 -22.70 -9.93
C LEU A 259 10.48 -21.59 -9.60
N GLU A 260 11.65 -21.63 -10.24
CA GLU A 260 12.69 -20.59 -10.06
C GLU A 260 12.15 -19.20 -10.40
N ALA A 261 11.35 -19.06 -11.44
CA ALA A 261 10.71 -17.82 -11.84
C ALA A 261 9.76 -17.27 -10.75
N VAL A 262 8.98 -18.14 -10.09
CA VAL A 262 8.13 -17.73 -8.95
C VAL A 262 9.01 -17.25 -7.80
N PHE A 263 10.02 -18.03 -7.39
CA PHE A 263 10.95 -17.63 -6.33
C PHE A 263 11.68 -16.33 -6.68
N TYR A 264 12.13 -16.17 -7.92
CA TYR A 264 12.79 -14.97 -8.41
C TYR A 264 11.87 -13.75 -8.37
N ARG A 265 10.58 -13.89 -8.71
CA ARG A 265 9.62 -12.78 -8.60
C ARG A 265 9.44 -12.31 -7.15
N PHE A 266 9.39 -13.24 -6.20
CA PHE A 266 9.19 -12.96 -4.78
C PHE A 266 10.44 -12.44 -4.09
N PHE A 267 11.60 -13.03 -4.38
CA PHE A 267 12.84 -12.77 -3.66
C PHE A 267 13.88 -11.99 -4.47
N GLY A 268 13.84 -12.03 -5.80
CA GLY A 268 14.79 -11.32 -6.65
C GLY A 268 14.44 -9.88 -6.96
N LEU A 269 13.15 -9.50 -6.87
CA LEU A 269 12.66 -8.22 -7.39
C LEU A 269 12.02 -7.30 -6.35
N GLN A 270 11.85 -7.67 -5.08
CA GLN A 270 11.13 -6.80 -4.12
C GLN A 270 12.04 -5.79 -3.40
N GLY A 271 13.31 -6.12 -3.19
CA GLY A 271 14.29 -5.29 -2.47
C GLY A 271 15.38 -4.70 -3.36
N HIS A 272 15.36 -4.95 -4.67
CA HIS A 272 16.48 -4.64 -5.56
C HIS A 272 16.78 -3.14 -5.68
N VAL A 273 15.76 -2.28 -5.73
CA VAL A 273 15.97 -0.82 -5.77
C VAL A 273 16.70 -0.34 -4.52
N PHE A 274 16.31 -0.86 -3.36
CA PHE A 274 16.94 -0.50 -2.09
C PHE A 274 18.37 -1.01 -1.98
N TRP A 275 18.61 -2.24 -2.43
CA TRP A 275 19.97 -2.78 -2.56
C TRP A 275 20.84 -1.89 -3.44
N GLY A 276 20.34 -1.52 -4.63
CA GLY A 276 21.12 -0.73 -5.57
C GLY A 276 21.49 0.66 -5.08
N VAL A 277 20.57 1.33 -4.35
CA VAL A 277 20.87 2.62 -3.72
C VAL A 277 21.84 2.46 -2.54
N THR A 278 21.68 1.43 -1.71
CA THR A 278 22.61 1.17 -0.61
C THR A 278 24.02 0.95 -1.12
N ASP A 279 24.17 0.16 -2.18
CA ASP A 279 25.43 -0.03 -2.87
C ASP A 279 26.06 1.31 -3.31
N GLN A 280 25.31 2.12 -4.07
CA GLN A 280 25.87 3.35 -4.65
C GLN A 280 26.19 4.41 -3.59
N TYR A 281 25.24 4.73 -2.70
CA TYR A 281 25.32 5.92 -1.85
C TYR A 281 25.91 5.64 -0.46
N ILE A 282 25.78 4.41 0.04
CA ILE A 282 26.30 4.05 1.37
C ILE A 282 27.61 3.28 1.23
N TYR A 283 27.66 2.25 0.39
CA TYR A 283 28.83 1.38 0.28
C TYR A 283 29.94 2.00 -0.59
N GLN A 284 29.61 2.54 -1.76
CA GLN A 284 30.56 3.18 -2.68
C GLN A 284 30.77 4.68 -2.40
N GLY A 285 29.94 5.28 -1.53
CA GLY A 285 30.08 6.69 -1.15
C GLY A 285 29.75 7.70 -2.25
N LYS A 286 28.89 7.35 -3.21
CA LYS A 286 28.38 8.29 -4.22
C LYS A 286 27.72 9.50 -3.55
N ALA A 287 28.01 10.69 -4.05
CA ALA A 287 27.45 11.93 -3.52
C ALA A 287 25.91 11.95 -3.64
N ASN A 288 25.24 12.34 -2.55
CA ASN A 288 23.80 12.54 -2.50
C ASN A 288 23.34 13.72 -3.35
N THR A 289 22.09 13.68 -3.82
CA THR A 289 21.55 14.73 -4.70
C THR A 289 21.09 15.98 -3.97
N TRP A 290 20.72 15.87 -2.68
CA TRP A 290 20.13 16.94 -1.86
C TRP A 290 18.84 17.57 -2.44
N ASN A 291 18.30 17.01 -3.52
CA ASN A 291 17.15 17.54 -4.21
C ASN A 291 15.84 16.89 -3.72
N VAL A 292 15.16 17.56 -2.79
CA VAL A 292 13.90 17.07 -2.21
C VAL A 292 12.78 16.95 -3.26
N LEU A 293 12.86 17.69 -4.37
CA LEU A 293 11.85 17.63 -5.45
C LEU A 293 11.81 16.25 -6.12
N GLU A 294 12.89 15.45 -6.02
CA GLU A 294 12.92 14.08 -6.53
C GLU A 294 11.84 13.19 -5.86
N LEU A 295 11.38 13.51 -4.63
CA LEU A 295 10.30 12.78 -3.97
C LEU A 295 8.98 12.78 -4.76
N TRP A 296 8.74 13.82 -5.57
CA TRP A 296 7.51 13.95 -6.35
C TRP A 296 7.24 12.73 -7.25
N LYS A 297 8.31 12.20 -7.87
CA LYS A 297 8.34 11.01 -8.72
C LYS A 297 9.55 10.11 -8.41
N GLY A 298 9.80 9.85 -7.13
CA GLY A 298 11.01 9.18 -6.64
C GLY A 298 11.29 7.84 -7.31
N MET A 299 10.27 7.02 -7.53
CA MET A 299 10.42 5.75 -8.25
C MET A 299 10.96 5.93 -9.67
N HIS A 300 10.53 6.94 -10.42
CA HIS A 300 11.04 7.15 -11.77
C HIS A 300 12.48 7.64 -11.79
N HIS A 301 12.88 8.46 -10.80
CA HIS A 301 14.28 8.86 -10.66
C HIS A 301 15.19 7.67 -10.36
N LEU A 302 14.75 6.77 -9.47
CA LEU A 302 15.48 5.55 -9.15
C LEU A 302 15.50 4.57 -10.32
N MET A 303 14.35 4.36 -10.98
CA MET A 303 14.28 3.54 -12.18
C MET A 303 15.26 4.04 -13.23
N LEU A 304 15.26 5.33 -13.54
CA LEU A 304 16.17 5.91 -14.52
C LEU A 304 17.64 5.72 -14.14
N GLU A 305 17.99 5.86 -12.87
CA GLU A 305 19.37 5.69 -12.40
C GLU A 305 19.89 4.26 -12.53
N PHE A 306 19.05 3.27 -12.24
CA PHE A 306 19.45 1.86 -12.32
C PHE A 306 18.99 1.17 -13.60
N TRP A 307 18.46 1.91 -14.58
CA TRP A 307 17.97 1.35 -15.83
C TRP A 307 19.15 0.89 -16.69
N PRO A 308 19.31 -0.42 -16.97
CA PRO A 308 20.47 -0.91 -17.71
C PRO A 308 20.26 -0.85 -19.24
N TRP A 309 19.04 -0.52 -19.69
CA TRP A 309 18.66 -0.56 -21.11
C TRP A 309 18.63 0.83 -21.74
N ARG A 310 18.19 0.91 -23.00
CA ARG A 310 18.11 2.19 -23.71
C ARG A 310 17.05 3.10 -23.08
N TYR A 311 17.30 4.40 -23.14
CA TYR A 311 16.39 5.41 -22.58
C TYR A 311 15.00 5.40 -23.26
N GLN A 312 14.93 5.06 -24.56
CA GLN A 312 13.64 4.89 -25.25
C GLN A 312 12.80 3.77 -24.63
N ASP A 313 13.44 2.68 -24.17
CA ASP A 313 12.75 1.57 -23.51
C ASP A 313 12.21 2.00 -22.14
N PHE A 314 12.98 2.83 -21.40
CA PHE A 314 12.51 3.44 -20.15
C PHE A 314 11.26 4.30 -20.37
N ILE A 315 11.26 5.17 -21.38
CA ILE A 315 10.09 6.00 -21.71
C ILE A 315 8.90 5.12 -22.08
N SER A 316 9.08 4.13 -22.95
CA SER A 316 8.02 3.21 -23.37
C SER A 316 7.40 2.44 -22.19
N VAL A 317 8.21 2.00 -21.24
CA VAL A 317 7.74 1.25 -20.06
C VAL A 317 7.01 2.16 -19.08
N THR A 318 7.57 3.32 -18.77
CA THR A 318 7.00 4.25 -17.78
C THR A 318 5.74 4.97 -18.28
N THR A 319 5.65 5.28 -19.58
CA THR A 319 4.45 5.84 -20.20
C THR A 319 3.25 4.89 -20.16
N ARG A 320 3.50 3.57 -20.25
CA ARG A 320 2.49 2.51 -20.03
C ARG A 320 2.09 2.32 -18.56
N GLY A 321 2.66 3.11 -17.65
CA GLY A 321 2.34 3.07 -16.22
C GLY A 321 3.01 1.92 -15.47
N VAL A 322 4.10 1.35 -16.00
CA VAL A 322 4.89 0.34 -15.32
C VAL A 322 5.90 1.02 -14.39
N SER A 323 5.98 0.51 -13.17
CA SER A 323 6.90 0.97 -12.12
C SER A 323 7.50 -0.25 -11.42
N TRP A 324 8.72 -0.13 -10.91
CA TRP A 324 9.28 -1.10 -9.95
C TRP A 324 8.55 -1.02 -8.60
N THR A 325 9.02 -1.75 -7.60
CA THR A 325 8.41 -1.76 -6.25
C THR A 325 9.36 -1.20 -5.19
N ASN A 326 8.80 -0.69 -4.09
CA ASN A 326 9.53 -0.38 -2.85
C ASN A 326 10.64 0.68 -2.98
N ALA A 327 10.30 1.83 -3.56
CA ALA A 327 11.25 2.93 -3.77
C ALA A 327 11.41 3.88 -2.58
N TYR A 328 10.48 3.92 -1.63
CA TYR A 328 10.44 4.99 -0.62
C TYR A 328 11.70 5.10 0.26
N PRO A 329 12.15 4.05 0.96
CA PRO A 329 13.38 4.18 1.75
C PRO A 329 14.60 4.44 0.85
N SER A 330 14.59 3.91 -0.38
CA SER A 330 15.65 4.10 -1.38
C SER A 330 15.77 5.55 -1.84
N ILE A 331 14.66 6.25 -2.12
CA ILE A 331 14.74 7.65 -2.58
C ILE A 331 15.30 8.56 -1.49
N LEU A 332 15.04 8.26 -0.22
CA LEU A 332 15.60 9.03 0.89
C LEU A 332 17.12 8.87 1.00
N ILE A 333 17.65 7.66 0.78
CA ILE A 333 19.10 7.43 0.76
C ILE A 333 19.76 8.10 -0.45
N ARG A 334 19.07 8.23 -1.58
CA ARG A 334 19.58 8.98 -2.74
C ARG A 334 19.68 10.48 -2.44
N ILE A 335 18.63 11.06 -1.85
CA ILE A 335 18.55 12.50 -1.58
C ILE A 335 19.46 12.91 -0.42
N PHE A 336 19.52 12.10 0.65
CA PHE A 336 20.20 12.45 1.90
C PHE A 336 21.20 11.36 2.34
N PRO A 337 22.28 11.73 3.04
CA PRO A 337 23.14 10.75 3.70
C PRO A 337 22.34 10.01 4.78
N LEU A 338 22.75 8.76 5.09
CA LEU A 338 21.96 7.82 5.88
C LEU A 338 21.36 8.41 7.19
N PRO A 339 22.10 9.12 8.07
CA PRO A 339 21.51 9.69 9.28
C PRO A 339 20.37 10.67 9.01
N LEU A 340 20.54 11.54 8.00
CA LEU A 340 19.52 12.49 7.58
C LEU A 340 18.36 11.79 6.86
N ALA A 341 18.62 10.73 6.10
CA ALA A 341 17.58 9.92 5.47
C ALA A 341 16.68 9.24 6.52
N LEU A 342 17.26 8.72 7.61
CA LEU A 342 16.52 8.14 8.74
C LEU A 342 15.71 9.20 9.49
N PHE A 343 16.27 10.39 9.72
CA PHE A 343 15.55 11.51 10.32
C PHE A 343 14.38 11.97 9.43
N ALA A 344 14.63 12.13 8.13
CA ALA A 344 13.59 12.45 7.15
C ALA A 344 12.49 11.39 7.15
N ASN A 345 12.84 10.10 7.20
CA ASN A 345 11.87 9.01 7.32
C ASN A 345 11.01 9.16 8.59
N PHE A 346 11.64 9.44 9.73
CA PHE A 346 10.93 9.65 10.99
C PHE A 346 9.88 10.76 10.89
N ILE A 347 10.26 11.92 10.34
CA ILE A 347 9.36 13.07 10.14
C ILE A 347 8.28 12.77 9.10
N LEU A 348 8.64 12.23 7.94
CA LEU A 348 7.67 11.96 6.87
C LEU A 348 6.62 10.92 7.33
N MET A 349 7.01 9.90 8.08
CA MET A 349 6.08 8.90 8.60
C MET A 349 5.04 9.49 9.60
N SER A 350 5.25 10.70 10.11
CA SER A 350 4.22 11.43 10.87
C SER A 350 2.93 11.65 10.06
N PHE A 351 3.03 11.88 8.75
CA PHE A 351 1.86 12.09 7.90
C PHE A 351 1.02 10.82 7.75
N VAL A 352 1.68 9.66 7.69
CA VAL A 352 1.00 8.36 7.73
C VAL A 352 0.28 8.20 9.07
N ALA A 353 0.96 8.46 10.19
CA ALA A 353 0.35 8.38 11.52
C ALA A 353 -0.85 9.34 11.70
N LEU A 354 -0.78 10.53 11.10
CA LEU A 354 -1.89 11.50 11.06
C LEU A 354 -3.12 10.90 10.39
N MET A 355 -2.96 10.37 9.17
CA MET A 355 -4.06 9.75 8.40
C MET A 355 -4.66 8.55 9.13
N GLN A 356 -3.81 7.69 9.70
CA GLN A 356 -4.22 6.53 10.49
C GLN A 356 -5.03 6.93 11.73
N THR A 357 -4.60 7.97 12.43
CA THR A 357 -5.27 8.46 13.63
C THR A 357 -6.62 9.09 13.29
N LEU A 358 -6.68 9.93 12.26
CA LEU A 358 -7.94 10.50 11.77
C LEU A 358 -8.93 9.40 11.40
N LEU A 359 -8.53 8.42 10.57
CA LEU A 359 -9.39 7.30 10.20
C LEU A 359 -9.93 6.57 11.44
N THR A 360 -9.07 6.26 12.40
CA THR A 360 -9.45 5.59 13.66
C THR A 360 -10.50 6.39 14.43
N VAL A 361 -10.31 7.70 14.56
CA VAL A 361 -11.21 8.60 15.28
C VAL A 361 -12.59 8.64 14.63
N PHE A 362 -12.65 8.72 13.29
CA PHE A 362 -13.91 8.79 12.55
C PHE A 362 -14.68 7.47 12.52
N ILE A 363 -13.99 6.33 12.40
CA ILE A 363 -14.64 5.01 12.48
C ILE A 363 -15.27 4.82 13.87
N LYS A 364 -14.48 5.00 14.94
CA LYS A 364 -14.93 4.77 16.33
C LYS A 364 -16.14 5.62 16.71
N ARG A 365 -16.24 6.82 16.16
CA ARG A 365 -17.34 7.77 16.42
C ARG A 365 -18.47 7.68 15.39
N LYS A 366 -18.44 6.67 14.52
CA LYS A 366 -19.51 6.27 13.60
C LYS A 366 -19.83 7.32 12.52
N SER A 367 -18.82 8.05 12.02
CA SER A 367 -18.98 8.85 10.80
C SER A 367 -18.50 8.03 9.60
N LEU A 368 -19.45 7.28 9.02
CA LEU A 368 -19.15 6.25 8.03
C LEU A 368 -18.68 6.85 6.70
N PHE A 369 -19.31 7.94 6.25
CA PHE A 369 -19.00 8.53 4.95
C PHE A 369 -17.61 9.17 4.96
N VAL A 370 -17.29 9.95 5.99
CA VAL A 370 -15.95 10.54 6.13
C VAL A 370 -14.89 9.46 6.34
N SER A 371 -15.23 8.35 7.02
CA SER A 371 -14.33 7.20 7.14
C SER A 371 -13.98 6.58 5.79
N LEU A 372 -14.91 6.51 4.82
CA LEU A 372 -14.61 6.04 3.46
C LEU A 372 -13.58 6.93 2.77
N ILE A 373 -13.77 8.25 2.86
CA ILE A 373 -12.85 9.23 2.28
C ILE A 373 -11.48 9.10 2.92
N LEU A 374 -11.40 9.12 4.26
CA LEU A 374 -10.14 8.99 5.00
C LEU A 374 -9.44 7.65 4.72
N PHE A 375 -10.18 6.56 4.52
CA PHE A 375 -9.62 5.28 4.14
C PHE A 375 -9.00 5.35 2.73
N GLN A 376 -9.69 5.95 1.75
CA GLN A 376 -9.13 6.13 0.41
C GLN A 376 -7.87 7.01 0.42
N LEU A 377 -7.86 8.07 1.22
CA LEU A 377 -6.69 8.92 1.41
C LEU A 377 -5.55 8.19 2.12
N LEU A 378 -5.85 7.30 3.08
CA LEU A 378 -4.84 6.43 3.70
C LEU A 378 -4.22 5.49 2.66
N ILE A 379 -5.01 4.89 1.76
CA ILE A 379 -4.47 4.06 0.67
C ILE A 379 -3.53 4.86 -0.24
N TRP A 380 -3.91 6.08 -0.63
CA TRP A 380 -3.04 6.94 -1.44
C TRP A 380 -1.77 7.35 -0.70
N THR A 381 -1.89 7.61 0.61
CA THR A 381 -0.74 7.90 1.46
C THR A 381 0.17 6.68 1.55
N SER A 382 -0.34 5.49 1.86
CA SER A 382 0.46 4.26 1.88
C SER A 382 1.10 3.96 0.52
N TYR A 383 0.42 4.24 -0.59
CA TYR A 383 0.99 4.09 -1.93
C TYR A 383 2.16 5.05 -2.17
N ALA A 384 2.07 6.31 -1.75
CA ALA A 384 3.18 7.26 -1.84
C ALA A 384 4.41 6.80 -1.03
N TYR A 385 4.21 6.23 0.16
CA TYR A 385 5.26 5.74 1.05
C TYR A 385 5.75 4.32 0.76
N THR A 386 5.16 3.63 -0.22
CA THR A 386 5.67 2.34 -0.73
C THR A 386 6.35 2.54 -2.08
N MET A 387 5.79 3.38 -2.94
CA MET A 387 6.25 3.59 -4.31
C MET A 387 7.00 4.90 -4.51
N ALA A 388 7.26 5.71 -3.47
CA ALA A 388 7.91 7.02 -3.59
C ALA A 388 7.25 7.98 -4.61
N TYR A 389 5.91 7.93 -4.75
CA TYR A 389 5.16 8.87 -5.61
C TYR A 389 4.45 9.93 -4.75
N PHE A 390 5.20 10.91 -4.26
CA PHE A 390 4.65 11.95 -3.37
C PHE A 390 3.66 12.88 -4.07
N SER A 391 3.65 12.91 -5.40
CA SER A 391 2.55 13.50 -6.19
C SER A 391 1.17 12.95 -5.83
N LYS A 392 1.06 11.74 -5.27
CA LYS A 392 -0.20 11.19 -4.77
C LYS A 392 -0.62 11.76 -3.40
N LEU A 393 0.28 12.41 -2.68
CA LEU A 393 -0.02 13.09 -1.41
C LEU A 393 -0.70 14.45 -1.60
N THR A 394 -0.69 15.01 -2.81
CA THR A 394 -1.34 16.29 -3.10
C THR A 394 -2.80 16.30 -2.62
N ILE A 395 -3.58 15.27 -2.96
CA ILE A 395 -5.00 15.22 -2.56
C ILE A 395 -5.16 15.01 -1.04
N PRO A 396 -4.49 14.04 -0.38
CA PRO A 396 -4.50 13.93 1.08
C PRO A 396 -4.10 15.23 1.81
N VAL A 397 -3.05 15.91 1.36
CA VAL A 397 -2.58 17.16 1.97
C VAL A 397 -3.62 18.27 1.81
N PHE A 398 -4.12 18.50 0.59
CA PHE A 398 -5.17 19.51 0.37
C PHE A 398 -6.44 19.20 1.16
N PHE A 399 -6.85 17.94 1.23
CA PHE A 399 -8.01 17.55 2.02
C PHE A 399 -7.83 17.86 3.50
N ILE A 400 -6.65 17.54 4.06
CA ILE A 400 -6.33 17.84 5.47
C ILE A 400 -6.32 19.35 5.72
N LEU A 401 -5.68 20.13 4.86
CA LEU A 401 -5.64 21.59 4.97
C LEU A 401 -7.05 22.17 4.91
N ALA A 402 -7.85 21.78 3.92
CA ALA A 402 -9.24 22.23 3.80
C ALA A 402 -10.09 21.85 5.02
N PHE A 403 -9.92 20.62 5.54
CA PHE A 403 -10.63 20.16 6.73
C PHE A 403 -10.28 21.00 7.97
N PHE A 404 -9.00 21.27 8.22
CA PHE A 404 -8.59 22.08 9.36
C PHE A 404 -8.95 23.55 9.20
N THR A 405 -8.81 24.13 8.01
CA THR A 405 -9.24 25.50 7.72
C THR A 405 -10.75 25.65 7.93
N TYR A 406 -11.56 24.72 7.44
CA TYR A 406 -13.00 24.72 7.69
C TYR A 406 -13.32 24.68 9.20
N LYS A 407 -12.64 23.82 9.96
CA LYS A 407 -12.83 23.72 11.41
C LYS A 407 -12.42 25.01 12.14
N TYR A 408 -11.31 25.62 11.73
CA TYR A 408 -10.83 26.88 12.27
C TYR A 408 -11.84 28.02 12.02
N LEU A 409 -12.33 28.15 10.78
CA LEU A 409 -13.32 29.17 10.41
C LEU A 409 -14.62 29.01 11.20
N VAL A 410 -15.15 27.78 11.31
CA VAL A 410 -16.37 27.51 12.08
C VAL A 410 -16.20 27.83 13.58
N MET A 411 -15.02 27.57 14.15
CA MET A 411 -14.73 27.95 15.53
C MET A 411 -14.69 29.48 15.70
N ARG A 412 -14.03 30.19 14.80
CA ARG A 412 -13.92 31.65 14.86
C ARG A 412 -15.29 32.32 14.77
N THR A 413 -16.15 31.91 13.84
CA THR A 413 -17.50 32.47 13.69
C THR A 413 -18.39 32.23 14.92
N LYS A 414 -18.15 31.16 15.68
CA LYS A 414 -18.91 30.89 16.92
C LYS A 414 -18.44 31.75 18.09
N ASN A 415 -17.16 32.09 18.14
CA ASN A 415 -16.60 32.97 19.17
C ASN A 415 -16.92 34.44 18.93
N GLU A 416 -17.19 34.85 17.68
CA GLU A 416 -17.62 36.23 17.33
C GLU A 416 -19.14 36.46 17.56
N GLN A 417 -19.91 35.39 17.81
CA GLN A 417 -21.36 35.44 18.10
C GLN A 417 -21.69 35.27 19.60
N GLN A 418 -20.68 35.08 20.44
CA GLN A 418 -20.76 35.07 21.91
C GLN A 418 -20.14 36.35 22.45
#